data_AF-A0A9D9WPI8-F1
#
_entry.id   AF-A0A9D9WPI8-F1
#
_cell.length_a   1.000
_cell.length_b   1.000
_cell.length_c   1.000
_cell.angle_alpha   90.00
_cell.angle_beta   90.00
_cell.angle_gamma   90.00
#
_symmetry.space_group_name_H-M   'P 1'
#
loop_
_entity.id
_entity.type
_entity.pdbx_description
1 polymer ?
#
loop_
_entity_poly.entity_id
_entity_poly.type
_entity_poly.pdbx_seq_one_letter_code
_entity_poly.pdbx_strand_id
1 'polypeptide(L)' 'MAYAHTNSKGTTYYLHSKGKMFFFSKEIKEGALDALPAGYSVSEMKTGMLVLKRIVAEGEAKPAETTEASS' A
#
# COMPACT_ATOMS: atom_id res chain seq x y z
N MET A 1 9.05 -8.14 -1.50
CA MET A 1 8.91 -7.04 -2.48
C MET A 1 7.91 -6.04 -1.92
N ALA A 2 8.15 -4.74 -2.07
CA ALA A 2 7.28 -3.70 -1.52
C ALA A 2 5.86 -3.77 -2.08
N TYR A 3 4.85 -3.52 -1.24
CA TYR A 3 3.44 -3.45 -1.62
C TYR A 3 3.23 -2.32 -2.61
N ALA A 4 2.79 -2.67 -3.83
CA ALA A 4 2.53 -1.73 -4.91
C ALA A 4 1.02 -1.54 -5.12
N HIS A 5 0.60 -0.32 -5.38
CA HIS A 5 -0.78 0.03 -5.69
C HIS A 5 -0.84 1.09 -6.79
N THR A 6 -1.64 0.83 -7.81
CA THR A 6 -1.83 1.74 -8.94
C THR A 6 -3.08 2.58 -8.71
N ASN A 7 -2.94 3.90 -8.74
CA ASN A 7 -4.08 4.80 -8.60
C ASN A 7 -4.95 4.79 -9.87
N SER A 8 -6.12 5.44 -9.81
CA SER A 8 -7.02 5.56 -10.96
C SER A 8 -6.40 6.31 -12.15
N LYS A 9 -5.27 7.00 -11.97
CA LYS A 9 -4.52 7.70 -13.02
C LYS A 9 -3.44 6.81 -13.68
N GLY A 10 -3.35 5.53 -13.31
CA GLY A 10 -2.34 4.61 -13.85
C GLY A 10 -0.93 4.81 -13.29
N THR A 11 -0.79 5.55 -12.19
CA THR A 11 0.49 5.74 -11.50
C THR A 11 0.62 4.72 -10.38
N THR A 12 1.66 3.88 -10.46
CA THR A 12 2.02 2.92 -9.42
C THR A 12 2.78 3.60 -8.29
N TYR A 13 2.37 3.33 -7.06
CA TYR A 13 3.06 3.74 -5.87
C TYR A 13 3.31 2.54 -4.96
N TYR A 14 4.37 2.62 -4.19
CA TYR A 14 4.81 1.64 -3.22
C TYR A 14 4.54 2.14 -1.82
N LEU A 15 4.14 1.26 -0.92
CA LEU A 15 3.91 1.60 0.47
C LEU A 15 5.24 1.75 1.22
N HIS A 16 5.39 2.87 1.93
CA HIS A 16 6.50 3.16 2.81
C HIS A 16 6.01 3.52 4.22
N SER A 17 6.88 3.28 5.19
CA SER A 17 6.73 3.70 6.57
C SER A 17 7.90 4.60 6.96
N LYS A 18 7.60 5.70 7.66
CA LYS A 18 8.59 6.56 8.29
C LYS A 18 8.19 6.77 9.73
N GLY A 19 8.76 5.96 10.62
CA GLY A 19 8.43 5.93 12.04
C GLY A 19 6.99 5.47 12.30
N LYS A 20 6.07 6.42 12.47
CA LYS A 20 4.64 6.17 12.73
C LYS A 20 3.71 6.58 11.58
N MET A 21 4.26 7.14 10.50
CA MET A 21 3.50 7.59 9.34
C MET A 21 3.67 6.61 8.20
N PHE A 22 2.56 6.21 7.57
CA PHE A 22 2.58 5.41 6.35
C PHE A 22 2.21 6.28 5.15
N PHE A 23 2.93 6.12 4.05
CA PHE A 23 2.74 6.93 2.84
C PHE A 23 3.10 6.12 1.60
N PHE A 24 2.51 6.50 0.46
CA PHE A 24 2.79 5.90 -0.83
C PHE A 24 3.81 6.74 -1.61
N SER A 25 4.84 6.11 -2.16
CA SER A 25 5.91 6.74 -2.93
C SER A 25 6.07 6.08 -4.29
N LYS A 26 6.50 6.80 -5.34
CA LYS A 26 6.68 6.22 -6.68
C LYS A 26 7.93 5.34 -6.80
N GLU A 27 8.82 5.43 -5.83
CA GLU A 27 10.10 4.73 -5.80
C GLU A 27 10.20 3.90 -4.52
N ILE A 28 10.74 2.68 -4.64
CA ILE A 28 11.04 1.81 -3.51
C ILE A 28 12.35 2.31 -2.86
N LYS A 29 12.23 2.93 -1.69
CA LYS A 29 13.33 3.37 -0.81
C LYS A 29 13.34 2.61 0.52
N GLU A 30 14.29 2.95 1.40
CA GLU A 30 14.29 2.43 2.78
C GLU A 30 12.96 2.73 3.48
N GLY A 31 12.45 1.72 4.19
CA GLY A 31 11.14 1.77 4.85
C GLY A 31 9.98 1.31 3.96
N ALA A 32 10.23 0.75 2.78
CA ALA A 32 9.20 0.07 2.00
C ALA A 32 8.60 -1.08 2.81
N LEU A 33 7.28 -1.21 2.78
CA LEU A 33 6.57 -2.32 3.42
C LEU A 33 6.13 -3.31 2.36
N ASP A 34 6.34 -4.60 2.62
CA ASP A 34 5.89 -5.67 1.73
C ASP A 34 4.37 -5.91 1.82
N ALA A 35 3.71 -5.42 2.88
CA ALA A 35 2.28 -5.61 3.09
C ALA A 35 1.62 -4.41 3.77
N LEU A 36 0.29 -4.32 3.60
CA LEU A 36 -0.53 -3.34 4.32
C LEU A 36 -0.65 -3.71 5.80
N PRO A 37 -0.43 -2.76 6.72
CA PRO A 37 -0.62 -3.01 8.14
C PRO A 37 -2.11 -3.25 8.47
N ALA A 38 -2.37 -4.14 9.43
CA ALA A 38 -3.72 -4.48 9.87
C ALA A 38 -4.46 -3.23 10.40
N GLY A 39 -5.73 -3.09 10.03
CA GLY A 39 -6.54 -1.92 10.41
C GLY A 39 -6.27 -0.66 9.60
N TYR A 40 -5.63 -0.79 8.46
CA TYR A 40 -5.47 0.28 7.49
C TYR A 40 -5.98 -0.16 6.12
N SER A 41 -6.61 0.77 5.41
CA SER A 41 -7.10 0.57 4.04
C SER A 41 -6.58 1.67 3.12
N VAL A 42 -6.34 1.34 1.86
CA VAL A 42 -5.83 2.29 0.86
C VAL A 42 -6.98 3.18 0.40
N SER A 43 -6.78 4.49 0.43
CA SER A 43 -7.73 5.48 -0.05
C SER A 43 -7.04 6.43 -1.03
N GLU A 44 -7.67 6.70 -2.16
CA GLU A 44 -7.21 7.70 -3.12
C GLU A 44 -7.81 9.08 -2.79
N MET A 45 -6.97 10.11 -2.78
CA MET A 45 -7.41 11.50 -2.71
C MET A 45 -7.77 12.03 -4.09
N LYS A 46 -8.59 13.09 -4.17
CA LYS A 46 -8.95 13.75 -5.45
C LYS A 46 -7.73 14.22 -6.27
N THR A 47 -6.59 14.47 -5.61
CA THR A 47 -5.32 14.82 -6.26
C THR A 47 -4.67 13.64 -7.00
N GLY A 48 -5.10 12.41 -6.72
CA GLY A 48 -4.49 11.16 -7.20
C GLY A 48 -3.43 10.60 -6.25
N MET A 49 -3.27 11.16 -5.04
CA MET A 49 -2.39 10.60 -4.02
C MET A 49 -3.06 9.45 -3.28
N LEU A 50 -2.33 8.33 -3.13
CA LEU A 50 -2.75 7.20 -2.31
C LEU A 50 -2.31 7.43 -0.87
N VAL A 51 -3.24 7.22 0.07
CA VAL A 51 -3.00 7.34 1.51
C VAL A 51 -3.57 6.14 2.23
N LEU A 52 -3.05 5.85 3.42
CA LEU A 52 -3.64 4.87 4.31
C LEU A 52 -4.65 5.52 5.24
N LYS A 53 -5.85 4.96 5.28
CA LYS A 53 -6.92 5.34 6.18
C LYS A 53 -7.10 4.26 7.23
N ARG A 54 -7.05 4.65 8.50
CA ARG A 54 -7.30 3.72 9.61
C ARG A 54 -8.76 3.30 9.58
N ILE A 55 -9.01 2.00 9.45
CA ILE A 55 -10.31 1.38 9.64
C ILE A 55 -10.19 0.54 10.90
N VAL A 56 -11.07 0.73 11.88
CA VAL A 56 -11.04 -0.04 13.13
C VAL A 56 -11.21 -1.51 12.73
N ALA A 57 -10.17 -2.31 12.98
CA ALA A 57 -10.01 -3.62 12.38
C ALA A 57 -10.93 -4.65 13.04
N GLU A 58 -11.91 -5.15 12.29
CA GLU A 58 -12.44 -6.49 12.48
C GLU A 58 -12.12 -7.24 11.18
N GLY A 59 -11.24 -8.23 11.24
CA GLY A 59 -10.85 -9.04 10.08
C GLY A 59 -9.36 -8.96 9.76
N GLU A 60 -8.65 -10.00 10.18
CA GLU A 60 -7.30 -10.36 9.76
C GLU A 60 -7.11 -10.21 8.23
N ALA A 61 -6.24 -9.28 7.82
CA ALA A 61 -5.70 -9.30 6.47
C ALA A 61 -4.60 -10.37 6.41
N LYS A 62 -5.05 -11.61 6.21
CA LYS A 62 -4.23 -12.74 5.76
C LYS A 62 -3.42 -12.28 4.53
N PRO A 63 -2.12 -12.58 4.44
CA PRO A 63 -1.27 -12.08 3.36
C PRO A 63 -1.83 -12.59 2.03
N ALA A 64 -2.31 -11.68 1.18
CA ALA A 64 -2.73 -11.98 -0.17
C ALA A 64 -1.48 -12.20 -1.02
N GLU A 65 -0.96 -13.42 -0.95
CA GLU A 65 -0.30 -14.10 -2.04
C GLU A 65 -1.26 -14.11 -3.25
N THR A 66 -0.89 -13.45 -4.35
CA THR A 66 -1.41 -13.70 -5.70
C THR A 66 -0.33 -13.25 -6.69
N THR A 67 0.51 -14.17 -7.15
CA THR A 67 0.42 -14.81 -8.48
C THR A 67 0.83 -13.87 -9.62
N GLU A 68 2.13 -13.82 -9.93
CA GLU A 68 2.58 -13.66 -11.32
C GLU A 68 3.00 -15.05 -11.82
N ALA A 69 2.07 -15.70 -12.52
CA ALA A 69 2.34 -16.84 -13.37
C ALA A 69 2.67 -16.31 -14.78
N SER A 70 3.90 -16.52 -15.23
CA SER A 70 4.35 -16.58 -16.63
C SER A 70 5.83 -16.96 -16.55
N SER A 71 6.34 -18.11 -16.99
CA SER A 71 6.02 -18.96 -18.14
C SER A 71 6.41 -20.42 -17.90
#